data_AF-A0A376LEA6-F1
#
_entry.id   AF-A0A376LEA6-F1
#
_cell.length_a   1.000
_cell.length_b   1.000
_cell.length_c   1.000
_cell.angle_alpha   90.00
_cell.angle_beta   90.00
_cell.angle_gamma   90.00
#
_symmetry.space_group_name_H-M   'P 1'
#
loop_
_entity.id
_entity.type
_entity.pdbx_description
1 polymer ?
#
loop_
_entity_poly.entity_id
_entity_poly.type
_entity_poly.pdbx_seq_one_letter_code
_entity_poly.pdbx_strand_id
1 'polypeptide(L)' 'MCVVSNGPINKMQHSLGKLKMLHYFPEKLFSGYDIQRWKPDPALMFHAAKSDECER' A
#
# COMPACT_ATOMS: atom_id res chain seq x y z
N MET A 1 -8.30 -5.92 -0.71
CA MET A 1 -7.00 -6.59 -0.45
C MET A 1 -5.93 -5.69 -1.02
N CYS A 2 -4.97 -5.28 -0.19
CA CYS A 2 -4.04 -4.22 -0.50
C CYS A 2 -2.64 -4.53 0.04
N VAL A 3 -1.62 -3.80 -0.43
CA VAL A 3 -0.24 -3.92 0.06
C VAL A 3 0.13 -2.66 0.82
N VAL A 4 0.72 -2.85 1.98
CA VAL A 4 1.06 -1.77 2.90
C VAL A 4 2.52 -1.88 3.34
N SER A 5 3.35 -0.88 3.06
CA SER A 5 4.80 -0.91 3.35
C SER A 5 5.31 0.35 4.03
N ASN A 6 6.36 0.20 4.83
CA ASN A 6 7.14 1.35 5.33
C ASN A 6 8.05 1.94 4.24
N GLY A 7 8.25 1.24 3.12
CA GLY A 7 9.02 1.69 1.97
C GLY A 7 8.18 2.51 0.97
N PRO A 8 8.83 3.31 0.10
CA PRO A 8 8.15 4.13 -0.90
C PRO A 8 7.43 3.27 -1.96
N ILE A 9 6.38 3.82 -2.57
CA ILE A 9 5.55 3.14 -3.58
C ILE A 9 6.39 2.59 -4.73
N ASN A 10 7.37 3.34 -5.23
CA ASN A 10 8.21 2.93 -6.36
C ASN A 10 8.93 1.58 -6.10
N LYS A 11 9.36 1.31 -4.86
CA LYS A 11 9.98 0.02 -4.50
C LYS A 11 8.98 -1.12 -4.51
N MET A 12 7.75 -0.86 -4.06
CA MET A 12 6.66 -1.86 -4.13
C MET A 12 6.29 -2.16 -5.57
N GLN A 13 6.07 -1.13 -6.39
CA GLN A 13 5.76 -1.28 -7.82
C GLN A 13 6.87 -2.04 -8.55
N HIS A 14 8.14 -1.74 -8.28
CA HIS A 14 9.28 -2.45 -8.87
C HIS A 14 9.30 -3.93 -8.49
N SER A 15 9.16 -4.23 -7.19
CA SER A 15 9.25 -5.61 -6.67
C SER A 15 8.07 -6.45 -7.14
N LEU A 16 6.84 -5.91 -7.04
CA LEU A 16 5.62 -6.57 -7.48
C LEU A 16 5.53 -6.66 -9.00
N GLY A 17 6.04 -5.66 -9.73
CA GLY A 17 6.14 -5.67 -11.18
C GLY A 17 7.05 -6.79 -11.69
N LYS A 18 8.22 -6.97 -11.07
CA LYS A 18 9.14 -8.09 -11.38
C LYS A 18 8.51 -9.46 -11.14
N LEU A 19 7.71 -9.59 -10.07
CA LEU A 19 6.98 -10.82 -9.75
C LEU A 19 5.70 -10.99 -10.57
N LYS A 20 5.37 -10.04 -11.45
CA LYS A 20 4.09 -9.97 -12.17
C LYS A 20 2.90 -10.03 -11.21
N MET A 21 3.02 -9.55 -9.98
CA MET A 21 1.96 -9.59 -8.96
C MET A 21 1.15 -8.29 -8.89
N LEU A 22 1.58 -7.24 -9.58
CA LEU A 22 0.95 -5.92 -9.52
C LEU A 22 -0.56 -5.97 -9.84
N HIS A 23 -0.97 -6.84 -10.77
CA HIS A 23 -2.36 -6.99 -11.19
C HIS A 23 -3.30 -7.55 -10.11
N TYR A 24 -2.77 -8.18 -9.05
CA TYR A 24 -3.59 -8.62 -7.91
C TYR A 24 -3.95 -7.47 -6.96
N PHE A 25 -3.22 -6.35 -7.03
CA PHE A 25 -3.39 -5.19 -6.17
C PHE A 25 -3.51 -3.93 -7.03
N PRO A 26 -4.53 -3.83 -7.91
CA PRO A 26 -4.68 -2.69 -8.80
C PRO A 26 -4.83 -1.43 -7.95
N GLU A 27 -3.84 -0.54 -8.04
CA GLU A 27 -3.78 0.78 -7.38
C GLU A 27 -3.92 0.79 -5.85
N LYS A 28 -3.88 -0.38 -5.19
CA LYS A 28 -4.01 -0.55 -3.73
C LYS A 28 -2.66 -0.71 -3.04
N LEU A 29 -1.72 0.19 -3.34
CA LEU A 29 -0.38 0.22 -2.75
C LEU A 29 -0.24 1.43 -1.81
N PHE A 30 -0.07 1.16 -0.52
CA PHE A 30 -0.01 2.19 0.52
C PHE A 30 1.37 2.26 1.16
N SER A 31 1.98 3.45 1.15
CA SER A 31 3.31 3.69 1.69
C SER A 31 3.26 4.59 2.92
N GLY A 32 4.07 4.26 3.93
CA GLY A 32 4.24 5.11 5.10
C GLY A 32 4.78 6.51 4.78
N TYR A 33 5.46 6.66 3.64
CA TYR A 33 5.90 7.97 3.15
C TYR A 33 4.73 8.87 2.73
N ASP A 34 3.60 8.32 2.29
CA ASP A 34 2.48 9.12 1.77
C ASP A 34 1.75 9.84 2.91
N ILE A 35 1.64 9.18 4.06
CA ILE A 35 0.97 9.71 5.26
C ILE A 35 1.92 10.13 6.37
N GLN A 36 3.24 10.03 6.14
CA GLN A 36 4.31 10.30 7.13
C GLN A 36 4.10 9.53 8.46
N ARG A 37 3.65 8.27 8.36
CA ARG A 37 3.47 7.35 9.48
C ARG A 37 3.99 5.97 9.09
N TRP A 38 4.73 5.34 9.98
CA TRP A 38 5.36 4.05 9.73
C TRP A 38 4.89 3.03 10.75
N LYS A 39 4.74 1.78 10.32
CA LYS A 39 4.56 0.64 11.22
C LYS A 39 5.67 0.67 12.27
N PRO A 40 5.36 0.48 13.57
CA PRO A 40 4.16 -0.17 14.10
C PRO A 40 2.92 0.73 14.28
N ASP A 41 2.97 2.01 13.89
CA ASP A 41 1.80 2.90 13.96
C ASP A 41 0.63 2.33 13.13
N PRO A 42 -0.57 2.14 13.72
CA PRO A 42 -1.72 1.58 13.02
C PRO A 42 -2.34 2.55 12.00
N ALA A 43 -1.99 3.84 12.00
CA ALA A 43 -2.52 4.84 11.08
C ALA A 43 -2.39 4.42 9.61
N LEU A 44 -1.30 3.73 9.25
CA LEU A 44 -1.08 3.24 7.90
C LEU A 44 -2.06 2.13 7.51
N MET A 45 -2.45 1.26 8.45
CA MET A 45 -3.46 0.24 8.21
C MET A 45 -4.87 0.85 8.11
N PHE A 46 -5.19 1.83 8.96
CA PHE A 46 -6.46 2.56 8.87
C PHE A 46 -6.60 3.33 7.56
N HIS A 47 -5.52 3.95 7.07
CA HIS A 47 -5.50 4.64 5.79
C HIS A 47 -5.78 3.68 4.62
N ALA A 48 -5.15 2.50 4.64
CA ALA A 48 -5.40 1.47 3.65
C ALA A 48 -6.85 0.94 3.70
N ALA A 49 -7.37 0.68 4.90
CA ALA A 49 -8.74 0.21 5.10
C ALA A 49 -9.79 1.24 4.63
N LYS A 50 -9.58 2.52 4.95
CA LYS A 50 -10.48 3.62 4.55
C LYS A 50 -10.53 3.80 3.03
N SER A 51 -9.39 3.62 2.36
CA SER A 51 -9.32 3.69 0.90
C SER A 51 -10.05 2.52 0.23
N ASP A 52 -9.95 1.30 0.79
CA ASP A 52 -10.66 0.11 0.31
C ASP A 52 -12.18 0.14 0.60
N GLU A 53 -12.64 0.91 1.60
CA GLU A 53 -14.05 1.00 1.97
C GLU A 53 -14.84 1.96 1.07
N CYS A 54 -14.20 3.00 0.53
CA CYS A 54 -14.85 3.98 -0.36
C CYS A 54 -15.17 3.44 -1.77
N GLU A 55 -14.62 2.28 -2.15
CA GLU A 55 -14.84 1.61 -3.44
C GLU A 55 -15.92 0.51 -3.40
N ARG A 56 -16.55 0.27 -2.24
CA ARG A 56 -17.71 -0.63 -2.09
C ARG A 56 -19.02 0.16 -2.06
#